data_AF-A0A8H7F1Z5-F1
#
_entry.id   AF-A0A8H7F1Z5-F1
#
_cell.length_a   1.000
_cell.length_b   1.000
_cell.length_c   1.000
_cell.angle_alpha   90.00
_cell.angle_beta   90.00
_cell.angle_gamma   90.00
#
_symmetry.space_group_name_H-M   'P 1'
#
loop_
_entity.id
_entity.type
_entity.pdbx_description
1 polymer ?
#
loop_
_entity_poly.entity_id
_entity_poly.type
_entity_poly.pdbx_seq_one_letter_code
_entity_poly.pdbx_strand_id
1 'polypeptide(L)'
;MNFSALFLDILALIWQAIAVAIRILRWLISRYFEAQKAKAVAPPPEPQIPVKPSFQNMPLQLQTQVLTHLHWKEVLRVRRTCKSWNRATKTREIWADFVTRFTSFQNRNPAPEEPVEAYSAEELERWLLSRLSVELGWRNEEQEPTRYRPIKCATPAAFHLVEGGRWLLVPDAEGIGRVSVYDLDKKNPSMAHLIEPMHKLDANRTLLMAVDIARSAKTLTFNLLLTTNVMRDASSHPAHVRVYKVRLKGHGSNAHLDATHLTTFSIPGVGKFSSIDISGELFARARRTKEGTFLEVLKWQESTSITQTRVRIPVDQAIEAVRIIETNRLAAFSKTDMFIYPIPPFQIIQANALDVYDVVPPLWKLPCPGGRLYRGGLSPVYFDPSFQMTRFVLCAQDGIYGISIPQDRKAKPRLSKLVEFETTTESGYSLGLTKAFFRHRDSSSTTVSYMWVEDEVRRNREFRLRASVAIRERGYPGQWDADPPVIDEASGRIVQFTKTGLIVLDTGLCYDTRSSWW
;
A
#
# COMPACT_ATOMS: atom_id res chain seq x y z
N MET A 1 -69.77 7.79 -51.40
CA MET A 1 -69.39 6.36 -51.36
C MET A 1 -68.91 6.06 -49.95
N ASN A 2 -69.71 5.34 -49.15
CA ASN A 2 -69.51 5.18 -47.70
C ASN A 2 -68.55 4.03 -47.39
N PHE A 3 -67.28 4.34 -47.17
CA PHE A 3 -66.24 3.41 -46.72
C PHE A 3 -66.44 2.88 -45.28
N SER A 4 -67.38 3.43 -44.50
CA SER A 4 -67.63 3.03 -43.11
C SER A 4 -68.39 1.71 -42.96
N ALA A 5 -69.25 1.35 -43.92
CA ALA A 5 -70.04 0.11 -43.86
C ALA A 5 -69.18 -1.13 -44.14
N LEU A 6 -68.30 -1.06 -45.14
CA LEU A 6 -67.44 -2.19 -45.53
C LEU A 6 -66.41 -2.53 -44.43
N PHE A 7 -65.95 -1.52 -43.67
CA PHE A 7 -64.98 -1.74 -42.60
C PHE A 7 -65.58 -2.44 -41.37
N LEU A 8 -66.85 -2.15 -41.07
CA LEU A 8 -67.59 -2.81 -39.98
C LEU A 8 -67.91 -4.28 -40.30
N ASP A 9 -68.24 -4.59 -41.57
CA ASP A 9 -68.49 -5.97 -41.99
C ASP A 9 -67.22 -6.83 -41.97
N ILE A 10 -66.07 -6.26 -42.34
CA ILE A 10 -64.77 -6.95 -42.27
C ILE A 10 -64.38 -7.23 -40.81
N LEU A 11 -64.60 -6.27 -39.90
CA LEU A 11 -64.37 -6.47 -38.47
C LEU A 11 -65.29 -7.54 -37.87
N ALA A 12 -66.55 -7.60 -38.29
CA ALA A 12 -67.50 -8.63 -37.85
C ALA A 12 -67.08 -10.04 -38.31
N LEU A 13 -66.61 -10.17 -39.56
CA LEU A 13 -66.08 -11.42 -40.11
C LEU A 13 -64.80 -11.88 -39.39
N ILE A 14 -63.89 -10.96 -39.08
CA ILE A 14 -62.68 -11.26 -38.30
C ILE A 14 -63.07 -11.73 -36.89
N TRP A 15 -64.07 -11.10 -36.26
CA TRP A 15 -64.49 -11.51 -34.92
C TRP A 15 -65.13 -12.90 -34.91
N GLN A 16 -65.94 -13.22 -35.92
CA GLN A 16 -66.50 -14.57 -36.08
C GLN A 16 -65.41 -15.62 -36.30
N ALA A 17 -64.39 -15.33 -37.11
CA ALA A 17 -63.27 -16.24 -37.34
C ALA A 17 -62.48 -16.52 -36.07
N ILE A 18 -62.21 -15.50 -35.24
CA ILE A 18 -61.50 -15.68 -33.96
C ILE A 18 -62.36 -16.48 -32.97
N ALA A 19 -63.67 -16.24 -32.91
CA ALA A 19 -64.57 -16.99 -32.04
C ALA A 19 -64.62 -18.49 -32.40
N VAL A 20 -64.58 -18.82 -33.70
CA VAL A 20 -64.49 -20.21 -34.18
C VAL A 20 -63.13 -20.83 -33.83
N ALA A 21 -62.03 -20.10 -34.01
CA ALA A 21 -60.70 -20.57 -33.66
C ALA A 21 -60.57 -20.89 -32.15
N ILE A 22 -61.15 -20.05 -31.27
CA ILE A 22 -61.17 -20.28 -29.83
C ILE A 22 -61.98 -21.53 -29.46
N ARG A 23 -63.10 -21.79 -30.14
CA ARG A 23 -63.91 -23.01 -29.91
C ARG A 23 -63.15 -24.27 -30.35
N ILE A 24 -62.46 -24.23 -31.49
CA ILE A 24 -61.63 -25.34 -31.97
C ILE A 24 -60.48 -25.60 -31.00
N LEU A 25 -59.81 -24.56 -30.52
CA LEU A 25 -58.71 -24.69 -29.56
C LEU A 25 -59.18 -25.30 -28.22
N ARG A 26 -60.33 -24.86 -27.70
CA ARG A 26 -60.93 -25.45 -26.49
C ARG A 26 -61.31 -26.92 -26.69
N TRP A 27 -61.85 -27.27 -27.86
CA TRP A 27 -62.19 -28.64 -28.21
C TRP A 27 -60.94 -29.54 -28.32
N LEU A 28 -59.87 -29.05 -28.96
CA LEU A 28 -58.58 -29.76 -29.06
C LEU A 28 -57.94 -29.96 -27.69
N ILE A 29 -57.97 -28.96 -26.81
CA ILE A 29 -57.46 -29.07 -25.44
C ILE A 29 -58.27 -30.11 -24.65
N SER A 30 -59.61 -30.09 -24.76
CA SER A 30 -60.47 -31.09 -24.09
C SER A 30 -60.19 -32.51 -24.59
N ARG A 31 -60.05 -32.71 -25.91
CA ARG A 31 -59.68 -33.98 -26.53
C ARG A 31 -58.28 -34.45 -26.12
N TYR A 32 -57.33 -33.53 -25.98
CA TYR A 32 -56.00 -33.83 -25.48
C TYR A 32 -56.06 -34.36 -24.03
N PHE A 33 -56.80 -33.71 -23.14
CA PHE A 33 -56.93 -34.16 -21.76
C PHE A 33 -57.75 -35.46 -21.61
N GLU A 34 -58.75 -35.70 -22.45
CA GLU A 34 -59.46 -36.99 -22.48
C GLU A 34 -58.58 -38.13 -23.04
N ALA A 35 -57.78 -37.86 -24.08
CA ALA A 35 -56.81 -38.82 -24.60
C ALA A 35 -55.70 -39.16 -23.57
N GLN A 36 -55.36 -38.21 -22.69
CA GLN A 36 -54.45 -38.45 -21.56
C GLN A 36 -55.11 -39.29 -20.46
N LYS A 37 -56.41 -39.10 -20.19
CA LYS A 37 -57.16 -39.91 -19.20
C LYS A 37 -57.41 -41.36 -19.66
N ALA A 38 -57.58 -41.60 -20.96
CA ALA A 38 -57.82 -42.93 -21.53
C ALA A 38 -56.55 -43.83 -21.62
N LYS A 39 -55.38 -43.31 -21.26
CA LYS A 39 -54.10 -44.05 -21.25
C LYS A 39 -53.72 -44.64 -19.88
N ALA A 40 -54.66 -44.75 -18.94
CA ALA A 40 -54.46 -45.45 -17.67
C ALA A 40 -54.56 -46.99 -17.86
N VAL A 41 -53.62 -47.54 -18.63
CA VAL A 41 -53.19 -48.94 -18.50
C VAL A 41 -52.11 -48.94 -17.41
N ALA A 42 -52.09 -50.00 -16.58
CA ALA A 42 -51.22 -50.16 -15.41
C ALA A 42 -49.78 -49.60 -15.65
N PRO A 43 -49.20 -48.88 -14.68
CA PRO A 43 -47.95 -48.16 -14.90
C PRO A 43 -46.81 -49.17 -15.16
N PRO A 44 -46.11 -49.09 -16.31
CA PRO A 44 -44.75 -49.60 -16.37
C PRO A 44 -43.86 -48.75 -15.44
N PRO A 45 -42.79 -49.32 -14.87
CA PRO A 45 -41.92 -48.57 -13.97
C PRO A 45 -41.47 -47.27 -14.64
N GLU A 46 -41.65 -46.15 -13.94
CA GLU A 46 -41.26 -44.82 -14.39
C GLU A 46 -39.85 -44.87 -15.00
N PRO A 47 -39.65 -44.39 -16.24
CA PRO A 47 -38.31 -44.04 -16.68
C PRO A 47 -37.83 -42.93 -15.74
N GLN A 48 -36.91 -43.29 -14.85
CA GLN A 48 -36.24 -42.35 -13.96
C GLN A 48 -35.68 -41.22 -14.83
N ILE A 49 -36.34 -40.05 -14.81
CA ILE A 49 -35.76 -38.84 -15.36
C ILE A 49 -34.45 -38.67 -14.61
N PRO A 50 -33.27 -38.75 -15.27
CA PRO A 50 -32.01 -38.60 -14.56
C PRO A 50 -32.07 -37.23 -13.87
N VAL A 51 -32.07 -37.26 -12.53
CA VAL A 51 -32.04 -36.07 -11.71
C VAL A 51 -30.86 -35.25 -12.21
N LYS A 52 -31.14 -34.15 -12.92
CA LYS A 52 -30.09 -33.29 -13.46
C LYS A 52 -29.20 -32.94 -12.26
N PRO A 53 -27.91 -33.29 -12.26
CA PRO A 53 -27.07 -33.09 -11.09
C PRO A 53 -27.08 -31.61 -10.76
N SER A 54 -27.81 -31.27 -9.69
CA SER A 54 -27.89 -29.90 -9.23
C SER A 54 -26.53 -29.57 -8.66
N PHE A 55 -25.94 -28.48 -9.10
CA PHE A 55 -24.66 -28.01 -8.58
C PHE A 55 -24.68 -27.85 -7.05
N GLN A 56 -25.86 -27.58 -6.49
CA GLN A 56 -26.11 -27.48 -5.05
C GLN A 56 -25.96 -28.82 -4.32
N ASN A 57 -26.08 -29.94 -5.01
CA ASN A 57 -25.97 -31.30 -4.46
C ASN A 57 -24.54 -31.85 -4.58
N MET A 58 -23.60 -31.11 -5.16
CA MET A 58 -22.20 -31.53 -5.20
C MET A 58 -21.52 -31.40 -3.84
N PRO A 59 -20.52 -32.26 -3.54
CA PRO A 59 -19.67 -32.12 -2.37
C PRO A 59 -19.10 -30.71 -2.22
N LEU A 60 -19.02 -30.23 -0.97
CA LEU A 60 -18.50 -28.89 -0.64
C LEU A 60 -17.12 -28.62 -1.27
N GLN A 61 -16.28 -29.65 -1.36
CA GLN A 61 -14.96 -29.56 -1.99
C GLN A 61 -15.04 -29.14 -3.47
N LEU A 62 -15.94 -29.75 -4.25
CA LEU A 62 -16.14 -29.40 -5.66
C LEU A 62 -16.79 -28.02 -5.81
N GLN A 63 -17.71 -27.66 -4.91
CA GLN A 63 -18.29 -26.32 -4.88
C GLN A 63 -17.18 -25.27 -4.65
N THR A 64 -16.32 -25.49 -3.66
CA THR A 64 -15.17 -24.63 -3.35
C THR A 64 -14.22 -24.49 -4.54
N GLN A 65 -13.85 -25.60 -5.20
CA GLN A 65 -12.97 -25.57 -6.37
C GLN A 65 -13.55 -24.76 -7.54
N VAL A 66 -14.86 -24.83 -7.76
CA VAL A 66 -15.46 -23.99 -8.81
C VAL A 66 -15.51 -22.53 -8.39
N LEU A 67 -15.78 -22.24 -7.12
CA LEU A 67 -15.79 -20.88 -6.60
C LEU A 67 -14.41 -20.21 -6.62
N THR A 68 -13.31 -20.97 -6.50
CA THR A 68 -11.95 -20.40 -6.64
C THR A 68 -11.68 -19.89 -8.05
N HIS A 69 -12.40 -20.36 -9.08
CA HIS A 69 -12.27 -19.81 -10.44
C HIS A 69 -13.09 -18.53 -10.67
N LEU A 70 -13.95 -18.14 -9.73
CA LEU A 70 -14.74 -16.93 -9.82
C LEU A 70 -13.98 -15.71 -9.33
N HIS A 71 -14.43 -14.53 -9.72
CA HIS A 71 -13.96 -13.27 -9.16
C HIS A 71 -14.57 -13.04 -7.76
N TRP A 72 -13.86 -12.35 -6.85
CA TRP A 72 -14.34 -12.10 -5.48
C TRP A 72 -15.75 -11.46 -5.42
N LYS A 73 -16.05 -10.50 -6.29
CA LYS A 73 -17.40 -9.92 -6.45
C LYS A 73 -18.46 -10.96 -6.81
N GLU A 74 -18.13 -11.95 -7.64
CA GLU A 74 -19.06 -13.00 -8.04
C GLU A 74 -19.30 -13.95 -6.88
N VAL A 75 -18.25 -14.32 -6.14
CA VAL A 75 -18.37 -15.08 -4.88
C VAL A 75 -19.31 -14.37 -3.89
N LEU A 76 -19.15 -13.06 -3.70
CA LEU A 76 -20.05 -12.28 -2.85
C LEU A 76 -21.50 -12.23 -3.37
N ARG A 77 -21.72 -12.27 -4.69
CA ARG A 77 -23.07 -12.35 -5.27
C ARG A 77 -23.68 -13.74 -5.10
N VAL A 78 -22.91 -14.79 -5.38
CA VAL A 78 -23.31 -16.20 -5.24
C VAL A 78 -23.70 -16.51 -3.79
N ARG A 79 -23.01 -15.92 -2.81
CA ARG A 79 -23.35 -16.04 -1.38
C ARG A 79 -24.82 -15.70 -1.07
N ARG A 80 -25.44 -14.81 -1.84
CA ARG A 80 -26.82 -14.34 -1.63
C ARG A 80 -27.88 -15.25 -2.24
N THR A 81 -27.51 -16.31 -2.97
CA THR A 81 -28.49 -17.13 -3.69
C THR A 81 -29.13 -18.22 -2.83
N CYS A 82 -28.35 -18.98 -2.05
CA CYS A 82 -28.87 -20.02 -1.16
C CYS A 82 -27.89 -20.36 -0.02
N LYS A 83 -28.38 -21.09 0.99
CA LYS A 83 -27.59 -21.46 2.18
C LYS A 83 -26.38 -22.35 1.88
N SER A 84 -26.50 -23.28 0.92
CA SER A 84 -25.38 -24.14 0.50
C SER A 84 -24.25 -23.30 -0.10
N TRP A 85 -24.57 -22.40 -1.03
CA TRP A 85 -23.60 -21.47 -1.60
C TRP A 85 -23.04 -20.51 -0.56
N ASN A 86 -23.86 -19.98 0.34
CA ASN A 86 -23.39 -19.14 1.43
C ASN A 86 -22.30 -19.85 2.26
N ARG A 87 -22.53 -21.12 2.62
CA ARG A 87 -21.54 -21.95 3.34
C ARG A 87 -20.28 -22.18 2.52
N ALA A 88 -20.42 -22.51 1.23
CA ALA A 88 -19.27 -22.75 0.34
C ALA A 88 -18.40 -21.49 0.19
N THR A 89 -18.99 -20.31 0.03
CA THR A 89 -18.25 -19.03 -0.12
C THR A 89 -17.53 -18.56 1.14
N LYS A 90 -17.64 -19.28 2.26
CA LYS A 90 -17.00 -18.97 3.55
C LYS A 90 -15.85 -19.94 3.87
N THR A 91 -15.50 -20.83 2.94
CA THR A 91 -14.39 -21.75 3.13
C THR A 91 -13.06 -21.00 3.06
N ARG A 92 -12.09 -21.47 3.85
CA ARG A 92 -10.77 -20.84 3.97
C ARG A 92 -10.02 -20.88 2.63
N GLU A 93 -10.17 -21.96 1.88
CA GLU A 93 -9.50 -22.21 0.60
C GLU A 93 -9.79 -21.09 -0.41
N ILE A 94 -11.04 -20.62 -0.49
CA ILE A 94 -11.43 -19.53 -1.39
C ILE A 94 -10.71 -18.23 -1.03
N TRP A 95 -10.75 -17.85 0.24
CA TRP A 95 -10.17 -16.59 0.69
C TRP A 95 -8.64 -16.62 0.70
N ALA A 96 -8.04 -17.76 1.01
CA ALA A 96 -6.59 -17.97 0.92
C ALA A 96 -6.10 -17.83 -0.52
N ASP A 97 -6.82 -18.43 -1.47
CA ASP A 97 -6.52 -18.33 -2.89
C ASP A 97 -6.71 -16.89 -3.41
N PHE A 98 -7.78 -16.19 -3.00
CA PHE A 98 -7.95 -14.78 -3.34
C PHE A 98 -6.86 -13.87 -2.77
N VAL A 99 -6.47 -14.07 -1.51
CA VAL A 99 -5.39 -13.30 -0.89
C VAL A 99 -4.07 -13.57 -1.63
N THR A 100 -3.78 -14.83 -1.96
CA THR A 100 -2.57 -15.21 -2.70
C THR A 100 -2.54 -14.59 -4.10
N ARG A 101 -3.66 -14.61 -4.84
CA ARG A 101 -3.79 -13.92 -6.14
C ARG A 101 -3.65 -12.40 -5.99
N PHE A 102 -4.22 -11.82 -4.94
CA PHE A 102 -4.14 -10.37 -4.69
C PHE A 102 -2.72 -9.92 -4.34
N THR A 103 -1.98 -10.67 -3.52
CA THR A 103 -0.63 -10.31 -3.08
C THR A 103 0.41 -10.57 -4.17
N SER A 104 0.24 -11.63 -4.95
CA SER A 104 1.07 -11.90 -6.13
C SER A 104 0.82 -10.92 -7.28
N PHE A 105 -0.33 -10.22 -7.27
CA PHE A 105 -0.63 -9.23 -8.30
C PHE A 105 0.30 -8.01 -8.17
N GLN A 106 1.15 -7.86 -9.18
CA GLN A 106 2.09 -6.75 -9.35
C GLN A 106 3.13 -6.56 -8.23
N ASN A 107 3.18 -7.42 -7.20
CA ASN A 107 4.03 -7.33 -5.99
C ASN A 107 3.92 -6.01 -5.19
N ARG A 108 2.96 -5.16 -5.55
CA ARG A 108 2.74 -3.83 -4.93
C ARG A 108 1.94 -3.91 -3.65
N ASN A 109 1.13 -4.96 -3.53
CA ASN A 109 0.28 -5.15 -2.40
C ASN A 109 1.10 -5.71 -1.25
N PRO A 110 0.97 -5.14 -0.04
CA PRO A 110 1.65 -5.68 1.12
C PRO A 110 1.20 -7.11 1.34
N ALA A 111 2.16 -7.99 1.63
CA ALA A 111 1.85 -9.32 2.11
C ALA A 111 1.12 -9.22 3.47
N PRO A 112 0.29 -10.20 3.84
CA PRO A 112 -0.19 -10.32 5.20
C PRO A 112 0.99 -10.37 6.18
N GLU A 113 0.75 -9.93 7.43
CA GLU A 113 1.81 -9.84 8.44
C GLU A 113 2.30 -11.22 8.91
N GLU A 114 1.53 -12.27 8.59
CA GLU A 114 1.81 -13.67 8.90
C GLU A 114 1.55 -14.55 7.66
N PRO A 115 1.96 -15.83 7.65
CA PRO A 115 1.64 -16.73 6.55
C PRO A 115 0.12 -16.87 6.38
N VAL A 116 -0.34 -17.03 5.13
CA VAL A 116 -1.78 -17.20 4.81
C VAL A 116 -2.38 -18.37 5.59
N GLU A 117 -1.58 -19.40 5.89
CA GLU A 117 -1.91 -20.58 6.69
C GLU A 117 -2.33 -20.26 8.13
N ALA A 118 -1.84 -19.16 8.71
CA ALA A 118 -2.12 -18.79 10.08
C ALA A 118 -3.51 -18.16 10.26
N TYR A 119 -4.11 -17.63 9.19
CA TYR A 119 -5.39 -16.93 9.25
C TYR A 119 -6.60 -17.86 9.09
N SER A 120 -7.65 -17.58 9.85
CA SER A 120 -9.00 -18.11 9.63
C SER A 120 -9.62 -17.60 8.33
N ALA A 121 -10.69 -18.24 7.88
CA ALA A 121 -11.42 -17.81 6.68
C ALA A 121 -11.97 -16.38 6.84
N GLU A 122 -12.51 -16.07 8.01
CA GLU A 122 -13.06 -14.76 8.36
C GLU A 122 -12.00 -13.67 8.38
N GLU A 123 -10.78 -13.99 8.85
CA GLU A 123 -9.66 -13.05 8.82
C GLU A 123 -9.16 -12.77 7.42
N LEU A 124 -9.03 -13.80 6.57
CA LEU A 124 -8.63 -13.63 5.17
C LEU A 124 -9.66 -12.82 4.39
N GLU A 125 -10.95 -13.11 4.57
CA GLU A 125 -12.04 -12.34 3.97
C GLU A 125 -11.96 -10.87 4.40
N ARG A 126 -11.86 -10.61 5.71
CA ARG A 126 -11.77 -9.24 6.25
C ARG A 126 -10.53 -8.52 5.75
N TRP A 127 -9.38 -9.20 5.75
CA TRP A 127 -8.12 -8.66 5.27
C TRP A 127 -8.29 -8.24 3.81
N LEU A 128 -8.71 -9.14 2.91
CA LEU A 128 -8.86 -8.82 1.49
C LEU A 128 -9.88 -7.71 1.23
N LEU A 129 -11.08 -7.82 1.81
CA LEU A 129 -12.14 -6.85 1.57
C LEU A 129 -11.76 -5.46 2.10
N SER A 130 -11.05 -5.35 3.22
CA SER A 130 -10.56 -4.05 3.69
C SER A 130 -9.63 -3.39 2.67
N ARG A 131 -8.67 -4.11 2.09
CA ARG A 131 -7.74 -3.56 1.07
C ARG A 131 -8.45 -3.25 -0.25
N LEU A 132 -9.43 -4.07 -0.64
CA LEU A 132 -10.26 -3.76 -1.82
C LEU A 132 -11.16 -2.53 -1.61
N SER A 133 -11.60 -2.29 -0.37
CA SER A 133 -12.43 -1.13 -0.03
C SER A 133 -11.64 0.19 -0.02
N VAL A 134 -10.33 0.14 0.22
CA VAL A 134 -9.43 1.31 0.21
C VAL A 134 -9.51 2.05 -1.10
N GLU A 135 -9.58 1.31 -2.20
CA GLU A 135 -9.74 1.89 -3.54
C GLU A 135 -11.06 2.62 -3.71
N LEU A 136 -12.13 2.20 -3.04
CA LEU A 136 -13.38 2.96 -3.01
C LEU A 136 -13.21 4.23 -2.16
N GLY A 137 -12.54 4.12 -1.01
CA GLY A 137 -12.24 5.24 -0.11
C GLY A 137 -11.39 6.35 -0.72
N TRP A 138 -10.40 5.99 -1.54
CA TRP A 138 -9.60 6.94 -2.33
C TRP A 138 -10.39 7.63 -3.45
N ARG A 139 -11.50 7.03 -3.91
CA ARG A 139 -12.31 7.48 -5.06
C ARG A 139 -13.65 8.09 -4.71
N ASN A 140 -14.01 8.13 -3.43
CA ASN A 140 -15.28 8.71 -3.03
C ASN A 140 -15.06 10.15 -2.53
N GLU A 141 -15.83 11.09 -3.09
CA GLU A 141 -15.74 12.54 -2.84
C GLU A 141 -16.61 12.90 -1.64
N GLU A 142 -17.72 12.20 -1.47
CA GLU A 142 -18.73 12.47 -0.45
C GLU A 142 -18.47 11.71 0.86
N GLN A 143 -17.56 10.73 0.86
CA GLN A 143 -17.26 9.95 2.06
C GLN A 143 -16.17 10.60 2.90
N GLU A 144 -16.59 11.02 4.09
CA GLU A 144 -15.70 11.21 5.23
C GLU A 144 -14.82 9.97 5.47
N PRO A 145 -13.62 10.14 6.06
CA PRO A 145 -12.74 9.04 6.38
C PRO A 145 -13.51 8.11 7.30
N THR A 146 -13.44 6.80 7.02
CA THR A 146 -14.21 5.82 7.78
C THR A 146 -13.87 5.89 9.27
N ARG A 147 -12.63 6.28 9.60
CA ARG A 147 -12.23 6.57 10.97
C ARG A 147 -11.30 7.77 11.04
N TYR A 148 -11.48 8.54 12.11
CA TYR A 148 -10.62 9.63 12.56
C TYR A 148 -10.21 9.35 14.01
N ARG A 149 -8.90 9.21 14.28
CA ARG A 149 -8.40 8.89 15.63
C ARG A 149 -7.24 9.81 16.03
N PRO A 150 -7.42 10.70 17.03
CA PRO A 150 -6.30 11.42 17.62
C PRO A 150 -5.50 10.49 18.54
N ILE A 151 -4.18 10.52 18.41
CA ILE A 151 -3.22 9.88 19.30
C ILE A 151 -2.50 11.00 20.05
N LYS A 152 -2.72 11.06 21.36
CA LYS A 152 -2.02 12.01 22.23
C LYS A 152 -0.56 11.56 22.37
N CYS A 153 0.34 12.35 21.82
CA CYS A 153 1.77 12.21 22.00
C CYS A 153 2.44 13.58 21.86
N ALA A 154 3.61 13.74 22.45
CA ALA A 154 4.46 14.91 22.21
C ALA A 154 4.96 14.93 20.76
N THR A 155 5.41 16.10 20.27
CA THR A 155 5.87 16.29 18.89
C THR A 155 7.09 15.44 18.57
N PRO A 156 6.95 14.34 17.83
CA PRO A 156 8.10 13.51 17.50
C PRO A 156 8.93 14.21 16.43
N ALA A 157 10.24 13.95 16.40
CA ALA A 157 11.12 14.50 15.35
C ALA A 157 11.03 13.73 14.02
N ALA A 158 10.50 12.51 14.08
CA ALA A 158 10.22 11.64 12.95
C ALA A 158 9.18 10.61 13.42
N PHE A 159 8.42 10.02 12.52
CA PHE A 159 7.57 8.87 12.81
C PHE A 159 7.47 8.02 11.54
N HIS A 160 7.12 6.75 11.69
CA HIS A 160 7.06 5.82 10.56
C HIS A 160 5.85 4.92 10.65
N LEU A 161 5.07 4.86 9.57
CA LEU A 161 3.99 3.91 9.40
C LEU A 161 4.56 2.68 8.68
N VAL A 162 4.61 1.55 9.36
CA VAL A 162 5.12 0.30 8.79
C VAL A 162 4.17 -0.17 7.69
N GLU A 163 4.74 -0.69 6.60
CA GLU A 163 3.98 -1.24 5.48
C GLU A 163 2.90 -2.22 5.95
N GLY A 164 1.72 -2.14 5.35
CA GLY A 164 0.50 -2.83 5.79
C GLY A 164 -0.35 -1.96 6.72
N GLY A 165 0.19 -0.83 7.18
CA GLY A 165 -0.52 0.26 7.86
C GLY A 165 -0.81 0.02 9.34
N ARG A 166 -0.67 -1.20 9.87
CA ARG A 166 -1.06 -1.52 11.25
C ARG A 166 -0.20 -0.84 12.31
N TRP A 167 1.11 -0.82 12.12
CA TRP A 167 2.06 -0.42 13.16
C TRP A 167 2.60 0.98 12.90
N LEU A 168 2.46 1.86 13.90
CA LEU A 168 3.03 3.20 13.88
C LEU A 168 4.15 3.30 14.91
N LEU A 169 5.35 3.63 14.43
CA LEU A 169 6.54 3.81 15.23
C LEU A 169 6.77 5.30 15.51
N VAL A 170 6.88 5.65 16.80
CA VAL A 170 7.04 7.03 17.27
C VAL A 170 8.22 7.07 18.24
N PRO A 171 9.38 7.62 17.84
CA PRO A 171 10.45 7.96 18.75
C PRO A 171 9.98 8.96 19.81
N ASP A 172 10.45 8.78 21.03
CA ASP A 172 10.12 9.65 22.15
C ASP A 172 10.61 11.09 21.91
N ALA A 173 9.71 12.04 22.10
CA ALA A 173 9.98 13.46 21.91
C ALA A 173 10.88 14.02 23.02
N GLU A 174 10.84 13.43 24.22
CA GLU A 174 11.64 13.86 25.39
C GLU A 174 13.13 13.51 25.22
N GLY A 175 13.47 12.79 24.15
CA GLY A 175 14.84 12.56 23.75
C GLY A 175 15.50 11.36 24.42
N ILE A 176 14.76 10.57 25.21
CA ILE A 176 15.30 9.45 26.00
C ILE A 176 15.61 8.21 25.14
N GLY A 177 15.81 8.37 23.82
CA GLY A 177 16.19 7.28 22.92
C GLY A 177 15.17 6.17 22.73
N ARG A 178 13.99 6.30 23.36
CA ARG A 178 12.90 5.33 23.30
C ARG A 178 12.20 5.36 21.96
N VAL A 179 11.65 4.21 21.56
CA VAL A 179 10.70 4.12 20.45
C VAL A 179 9.44 3.45 20.96
N SER A 180 8.32 4.15 20.81
CA SER A 180 6.99 3.66 21.09
C SER A 180 6.34 3.10 19.83
N VAL A 181 5.45 2.12 20.01
CA VAL A 181 4.62 1.54 18.97
C VAL A 181 3.14 1.70 19.31
N TYR A 182 2.35 1.98 18.29
CA TYR A 182 0.88 1.98 18.36
C TYR A 182 0.32 0.92 17.38
N ASP A 183 -0.58 0.07 17.89
CA ASP A 183 -1.38 -0.83 17.05
C ASP A 183 -2.63 -0.07 16.58
N LEU A 184 -2.62 0.33 15.30
CA LEU A 184 -3.66 1.17 14.72
C LEU A 184 -4.92 0.39 14.33
N ASP A 185 -4.91 -0.94 14.40
CA ASP A 185 -6.09 -1.77 14.19
C ASP A 185 -6.92 -1.94 15.48
N LYS A 186 -6.36 -1.60 16.64
CA LYS A 186 -7.13 -1.49 17.89
C LYS A 186 -8.05 -0.26 17.85
N LYS A 187 -9.26 -0.43 18.38
CA LYS A 187 -10.27 0.66 18.46
C LYS A 187 -9.71 1.90 19.19
N ASN A 188 -8.97 1.67 20.28
CA ASN A 188 -8.27 2.70 21.05
C ASN A 188 -6.78 2.33 21.10
N PRO A 189 -5.96 2.83 20.13
CA PRO A 189 -4.54 2.53 20.11
C PRO A 189 -3.85 3.04 21.39
N SER A 190 -3.31 2.12 22.17
CA SER A 190 -2.48 2.43 23.34
C SER A 190 -1.01 2.42 22.96
N MET A 191 -0.25 3.32 23.55
CA MET A 191 1.20 3.34 23.43
C MET A 191 1.79 2.11 24.14
N ALA A 192 2.70 1.40 23.46
CA ALA A 192 3.58 0.41 24.06
C ALA A 192 5.05 0.77 23.78
N HIS A 193 5.95 0.47 24.71
CA HIS A 193 7.38 0.68 24.51
C HIS A 193 7.95 -0.47 23.68
N LEU A 194 8.50 -0.17 22.51
CA LEU A 194 9.16 -1.15 21.64
C LEU A 194 10.66 -1.21 21.92
N ILE A 195 11.29 -0.04 22.13
CA ILE A 195 12.71 0.09 22.44
C ILE A 195 12.87 0.98 23.67
N GLU A 196 13.62 0.48 24.65
CA GLU A 196 14.11 1.22 25.81
C GLU A 196 15.58 1.62 25.59
N PRO A 197 16.03 2.77 26.12
CA PRO A 197 17.45 3.13 26.12
C PRO A 197 18.24 2.13 26.95
N MET A 198 19.31 1.59 26.38
CA MET A 198 20.17 0.64 27.08
C MET A 198 21.30 1.36 27.83
N HIS A 199 21.73 2.51 27.31
CA HIS A 199 22.84 3.30 27.85
C HIS A 199 22.51 4.79 27.93
N LYS A 200 23.23 5.54 28.77
CA LYS A 200 23.10 7.02 28.85
C LYS A 200 23.32 7.70 27.50
N LEU A 201 24.16 7.14 26.64
CA LEU A 201 24.42 7.65 25.28
C LEU A 201 23.23 7.43 24.33
N ASP A 202 22.37 6.45 24.63
CA ASP A 202 21.15 6.19 23.89
C ASP A 202 20.07 7.22 24.21
N ALA A 203 20.16 7.90 25.36
CA ALA A 203 19.23 8.95 25.79
C ALA A 203 19.38 10.27 25.02
N ASN A 204 19.97 10.22 23.82
CA ASN A 204 19.97 11.32 22.89
C ASN A 204 18.73 11.25 22.00
N ARG A 205 18.21 12.42 21.63
CA ARG A 205 17.01 12.53 20.81
C ARG A 205 17.22 11.85 19.45
N THR A 206 16.41 10.82 19.17
CA THR A 206 16.30 10.24 17.83
C THR A 206 15.69 11.29 16.91
N LEU A 207 16.40 11.62 15.83
CA LEU A 207 15.96 12.66 14.88
C LEU A 207 15.69 12.08 13.50
N LEU A 208 16.27 10.93 13.16
CA LEU A 208 16.03 10.25 11.90
C LEU A 208 15.80 8.76 12.14
N MET A 209 14.89 8.19 11.36
CA MET A 209 14.50 6.78 11.41
C MET A 209 14.34 6.24 9.99
N ALA A 210 14.82 5.01 9.76
CA ALA A 210 14.61 4.28 8.51
C ALA A 210 14.25 2.81 8.80
N VAL A 211 13.48 2.20 7.90
CA VAL A 211 12.96 0.84 8.05
C VAL A 211 13.24 0.06 6.76
N ASP A 212 13.80 -1.14 6.90
CA ASP A 212 14.04 -2.10 5.81
C ASP A 212 13.24 -3.38 6.07
N ILE A 213 12.21 -3.62 5.26
CA ILE A 213 11.29 -4.74 5.43
C ILE A 213 11.83 -6.00 4.75
N ALA A 214 12.00 -7.06 5.54
CA ALA A 214 12.40 -8.37 5.04
C ALA A 214 11.21 -9.08 4.38
N ARG A 215 10.93 -8.74 3.11
CA ARG A 215 9.79 -9.28 2.34
C ARG A 215 9.80 -10.81 2.16
N SER A 216 10.95 -11.47 2.32
CA SER A 216 11.09 -12.92 2.28
C SER A 216 10.82 -13.62 3.62
N ALA A 217 10.66 -12.86 4.70
CA ALA A 217 10.36 -13.42 6.01
C ALA A 217 8.92 -13.94 6.06
N LYS A 218 8.70 -15.04 6.80
CA LYS A 218 7.38 -15.66 6.96
C LYS A 218 6.39 -14.76 7.72
N THR A 219 6.90 -13.96 8.64
CA THR A 219 6.14 -12.97 9.42
C THR A 219 6.79 -11.60 9.25
N LEU A 220 6.01 -10.55 9.47
CA LEU A 220 6.47 -9.16 9.41
C LEU A 220 7.75 -9.01 10.24
N THR A 221 8.83 -8.77 9.53
CA THR A 221 10.18 -8.65 10.07
C THR A 221 10.85 -7.51 9.34
N PHE A 222 11.49 -6.60 10.08
CA PHE A 222 12.20 -5.49 9.49
C PHE A 222 13.39 -5.06 10.34
N ASN A 223 14.38 -4.44 9.70
CA ASN A 223 15.42 -3.74 10.42
C ASN A 223 14.99 -2.28 10.62
N LEU A 224 15.12 -1.80 11.86
CA LEU A 224 14.85 -0.44 12.26
C LEU A 224 16.18 0.25 12.57
N LEU A 225 16.51 1.29 11.81
CA LEU A 225 17.67 2.13 12.04
C LEU A 225 17.25 3.45 12.68
N LEU A 226 17.90 3.79 13.78
CA LEU A 226 17.71 5.03 14.51
C LEU A 226 19.02 5.81 14.53
N THR A 227 18.95 7.10 14.27
CA THR A 227 20.13 7.96 14.43
C THR A 227 19.80 9.36 14.95
N THR A 228 20.78 9.92 15.63
CA THR A 228 20.76 11.30 16.10
C THR A 228 21.22 12.22 14.97
N ASN A 229 20.58 13.38 14.82
CA ASN A 229 21.06 14.41 13.89
C ASN A 229 22.04 15.31 14.65
N VAL A 230 23.23 15.52 14.10
CA VAL A 230 24.27 16.33 14.73
C VAL A 230 24.27 17.73 14.12
N MET A 231 24.03 18.79 14.89
CA MET A 231 24.41 20.17 14.52
C MET A 231 24.58 21.06 15.76
N ARG A 232 25.84 21.49 15.99
CA ARG A 232 26.35 22.84 16.32
C ARG A 232 27.66 22.61 17.07
N ASP A 233 28.78 23.04 16.49
CA ASP A 233 30.15 23.03 17.06
C ASP A 233 30.94 21.69 17.16
N ALA A 234 32.25 21.82 17.36
CA ALA A 234 33.21 20.71 17.51
C ALA A 234 33.12 19.98 18.86
N SER A 235 32.33 20.51 19.81
CA SER A 235 32.02 19.88 21.10
C SER A 235 30.77 18.99 21.07
N SER A 236 30.05 18.94 19.93
CA SER A 236 28.95 18.02 19.73
C SER A 236 29.36 16.55 19.88
N HIS A 237 28.51 15.76 20.55
CA HIS A 237 28.69 14.32 20.65
C HIS A 237 28.60 13.65 19.27
N PRO A 238 29.31 12.53 19.05
CA PRO A 238 29.21 11.75 17.82
C PRO A 238 27.76 11.36 17.50
N ALA A 239 27.47 11.20 16.21
CA ALA A 239 26.21 10.62 15.80
C ALA A 239 26.14 9.17 16.26
N HIS A 240 25.04 8.77 16.91
CA HIS A 240 24.84 7.38 17.28
C HIS A 240 23.94 6.71 16.26
N VAL A 241 24.36 5.57 15.73
CA VAL A 241 23.55 4.70 14.89
C VAL A 241 23.21 3.47 15.70
N ARG A 242 21.92 3.18 15.81
CA ARG A 242 21.39 2.01 16.50
C ARG A 242 20.53 1.23 15.52
N VAL A 243 20.79 -0.06 15.39
CA VAL A 243 20.05 -0.95 14.49
C VAL A 243 19.39 -2.05 15.31
N TYR A 244 18.09 -2.23 15.11
CA TYR A 244 17.28 -3.25 15.76
C TYR A 244 16.63 -4.14 14.70
N LYS A 245 16.49 -5.43 15.00
CA LYS A 245 15.62 -6.32 14.26
C LYS A 245 14.27 -6.39 14.95
N VAL A 246 13.23 -5.96 14.27
CA VAL A 246 11.86 -5.99 14.79
C VAL A 246 11.12 -7.16 14.15
N ARG A 247 10.39 -7.92 14.96
CA ARG A 247 9.59 -9.06 14.52
C ARG A 247 8.19 -8.98 15.10
N LEU A 248 7.21 -9.36 14.31
CA LEU A 248 5.87 -9.65 14.79
C LEU A 248 5.87 -10.92 15.65
N LYS A 249 5.17 -10.84 16.78
CA LYS A 249 4.81 -11.97 17.64
C LYS A 249 3.31 -11.95 17.92
N GLY A 250 2.75 -13.10 18.24
CA GLY A 250 1.30 -13.27 18.41
C GLY A 250 0.55 -13.23 17.08
N HIS A 251 -0.78 -13.25 17.16
CA HIS A 251 -1.69 -13.30 16.02
C HIS A 251 -2.90 -12.40 16.26
N GLY A 252 -3.47 -11.83 15.19
CA GLY A 252 -4.70 -11.05 15.28
C GLY A 252 -4.62 -9.93 16.33
N SER A 253 -5.61 -9.86 17.23
CA SER A 253 -5.67 -8.83 18.30
C SER A 253 -4.56 -8.93 19.36
N ASN A 254 -3.91 -10.09 19.47
CA ASN A 254 -2.84 -10.35 20.44
C ASN A 254 -1.44 -10.13 19.82
N ALA A 255 -1.38 -9.77 18.53
CA ALA A 255 -0.13 -9.47 17.89
C ALA A 255 0.55 -8.23 18.52
N HIS A 256 1.87 -8.25 18.55
CA HIS A 256 2.73 -7.18 19.03
C HIS A 256 4.08 -7.24 18.32
N LEU A 257 4.83 -6.14 18.34
CA LEU A 257 6.18 -6.07 17.81
C LEU A 257 7.19 -6.22 18.94
N ASP A 258 8.20 -7.05 18.71
CA ASP A 258 9.36 -7.21 19.58
C ASP A 258 10.62 -6.73 18.85
N ALA A 259 11.41 -5.88 19.51
CA ALA A 259 12.69 -5.41 19.00
C ALA A 259 13.86 -6.16 19.66
N THR A 260 14.79 -6.65 18.84
CA THR A 260 16.08 -7.19 19.27
C THR A 260 17.17 -6.26 18.81
N HIS A 261 18.00 -5.77 19.73
CA HIS A 261 19.18 -4.97 19.39
C HIS A 261 20.15 -5.80 18.54
N LEU A 262 20.68 -5.20 17.46
CA LEU A 262 21.70 -5.83 16.61
C LEU A 262 23.07 -5.19 16.81
N THR A 263 23.14 -3.87 16.69
CA THR A 263 24.40 -3.13 16.84
C THR A 263 24.15 -1.68 17.20
N THR A 264 25.13 -1.10 17.89
CA THR A 264 25.24 0.34 18.14
C THR A 264 26.66 0.76 17.83
N PHE A 265 26.82 1.81 17.03
CA PHE A 265 28.12 2.42 16.80
C PHE A 265 28.01 3.93 16.64
N SER A 266 29.11 4.60 16.97
CA SER A 266 29.24 6.04 16.84
C SER A 266 29.91 6.40 15.52
N ILE A 267 29.41 7.44 14.87
CA ILE A 267 30.06 8.03 13.72
C ILE A 267 30.55 9.42 14.09
N PRO A 268 31.87 9.62 14.20
CA PRO A 268 32.46 10.90 14.52
C PRO A 268 32.31 11.87 13.34
N GLY A 269 32.46 13.15 13.63
CA GLY A 269 32.41 14.22 12.64
C GLY A 269 31.23 15.16 12.84
N VAL A 270 31.43 16.41 12.46
CA VAL A 270 30.43 17.48 12.53
C VAL A 270 29.69 17.55 11.19
N GLY A 271 28.36 17.70 11.24
CA GLY A 271 27.56 17.98 10.05
C GLY A 271 26.11 17.54 10.19
N LYS A 272 25.22 18.25 9.50
CA LYS A 272 23.78 17.98 9.50
C LYS A 272 23.48 16.77 8.63
N PHE A 273 22.68 15.84 9.14
CA PHE A 273 22.07 14.80 8.31
C PHE A 273 20.72 15.31 7.78
N SER A 274 20.55 15.25 6.47
CA SER A 274 19.29 15.61 5.81
C SER A 274 18.41 14.40 5.53
N SER A 275 19.02 13.25 5.26
CA SER A 275 18.30 12.03 4.89
C SER A 275 19.13 10.79 5.22
N ILE A 276 18.42 9.69 5.48
CA ILE A 276 18.98 8.36 5.69
C ILE A 276 18.15 7.31 4.96
N ASP A 277 18.77 6.18 4.68
CA ASP A 277 18.11 4.98 4.19
C ASP A 277 18.83 3.72 4.67
N ILE A 278 18.11 2.60 4.76
CA ILE A 278 18.67 1.29 5.11
C ILE A 278 18.10 0.25 4.15
N SER A 279 18.96 -0.64 3.65
CA SER A 279 18.56 -1.78 2.83
C SER A 279 19.57 -2.90 2.95
N GLY A 280 19.13 -4.07 3.45
CA GLY A 280 20.02 -5.19 3.71
C GLY A 280 21.13 -4.84 4.68
N GLU A 281 22.38 -5.05 4.27
CA GLU A 281 23.58 -4.71 5.05
C GLU A 281 24.02 -3.24 4.92
N LEU A 282 23.34 -2.46 4.09
CA LEU A 282 23.75 -1.10 3.74
C LEU A 282 22.95 -0.05 4.51
N PHE A 283 23.67 0.95 5.02
CA PHE A 283 23.13 2.17 5.61
C PHE A 283 23.65 3.36 4.81
N ALA A 284 22.76 4.15 4.23
CA ALA A 284 23.10 5.34 3.47
C ALA A 284 22.65 6.61 4.19
N ARG A 285 23.41 7.69 4.02
CA ARG A 285 23.06 9.01 4.55
C ARG A 285 23.59 10.15 3.68
N ALA A 286 22.86 11.26 3.73
CA ALA A 286 23.33 12.54 3.18
C ALA A 286 23.79 13.44 4.33
N ARG A 287 25.06 13.87 4.28
CA ARG A 287 25.71 14.71 5.30
C ARG A 287 26.14 16.04 4.70
N ARG A 288 25.78 17.15 5.36
CA ARG A 288 26.22 18.49 5.02
C ARG A 288 27.17 19.03 6.07
N THR A 289 28.37 19.42 5.66
CA THR A 289 29.42 19.97 6.53
C THR A 289 29.79 21.39 6.08
N LYS A 290 30.79 22.00 6.73
CA LYS A 290 31.40 23.26 6.25
C LYS A 290 32.21 23.07 4.96
N GLU A 291 32.74 21.87 4.74
CA GLU A 291 33.60 21.52 3.60
C GLU A 291 32.79 21.18 2.34
N GLY A 292 31.54 20.76 2.49
CA GLY A 292 30.70 20.38 1.37
C GLY A 292 29.54 19.47 1.77
N THR A 293 28.89 18.89 0.76
CA THR A 293 27.86 17.86 0.94
C THR A 293 28.42 16.52 0.48
N PHE A 294 28.07 15.46 1.21
CA PHE A 294 28.59 14.12 0.99
C PHE A 294 27.48 13.10 1.11
N LEU A 295 27.51 12.11 0.23
CA LEU A 295 26.77 10.87 0.39
C LEU A 295 27.71 9.86 1.06
N GLU A 296 27.22 9.19 2.09
CA GLU A 296 27.98 8.17 2.79
C GLU A 296 27.18 6.88 2.82
N VAL A 297 27.83 5.79 2.47
CA VAL A 297 27.27 4.44 2.52
C VAL A 297 28.15 3.59 3.41
N LEU A 298 27.57 2.93 4.40
CA LEU A 298 28.25 2.09 5.36
C LEU A 298 27.68 0.67 5.27
N LYS A 299 28.56 -0.32 5.40
CA LYS A 299 28.14 -1.67 5.78
C LYS A 299 27.94 -1.69 7.29
N TRP A 300 26.70 -1.56 7.74
CA TRP A 300 26.42 -1.32 9.17
C TRP A 300 26.73 -2.53 10.04
N GLN A 301 26.72 -3.75 9.49
CA GLN A 301 27.09 -4.98 10.20
C GLN A 301 28.60 -5.11 10.41
N GLU A 302 29.39 -4.53 9.52
CA GLU A 302 30.86 -4.58 9.56
C GLU A 302 31.47 -3.35 10.26
N SER A 303 30.64 -2.35 10.59
CA SER A 303 31.08 -1.07 11.17
C SER A 303 30.97 -1.06 12.70
N THR A 304 31.95 -0.41 13.34
CA THR A 304 32.04 -0.19 14.79
C THR A 304 32.30 1.29 15.08
N SER A 305 32.35 1.66 16.36
CA SER A 305 32.73 3.02 16.78
C SER A 305 34.20 3.35 16.54
N ILE A 306 35.04 2.35 16.24
CA ILE A 306 36.49 2.50 16.02
C ILE A 306 36.81 2.40 14.54
N THR A 307 36.21 1.44 13.84
CA THR A 307 36.44 1.14 12.43
C THR A 307 35.15 1.21 11.65
N GLN A 308 35.17 1.77 10.44
CA GLN A 308 33.99 1.86 9.59
C GLN A 308 34.30 1.27 8.22
N THR A 309 33.45 0.36 7.77
CA THR A 309 33.45 -0.11 6.40
C THR A 309 32.52 0.80 5.60
N ARG A 310 33.09 1.82 4.97
CA ARG A 310 32.30 2.90 4.34
C ARG A 310 32.84 3.35 2.99
N VAL A 311 31.98 4.04 2.27
CA VAL A 311 32.32 4.88 1.12
C VAL A 311 31.75 6.26 1.31
N ARG A 312 32.50 7.27 0.85
CA ARG A 312 32.10 8.69 0.85
C ARG A 312 32.19 9.22 -0.57
N ILE A 313 31.10 9.82 -1.06
CA ILE A 313 30.99 10.42 -2.39
C ILE A 313 30.73 11.92 -2.21
N PRO A 314 31.64 12.81 -2.64
CA PRO A 314 31.39 14.25 -2.61
C PRO A 314 30.32 14.62 -3.64
N VAL A 315 29.45 15.56 -3.29
CA VAL A 315 28.41 16.08 -4.17
C VAL A 315 28.42 17.61 -4.18
N ASP A 316 28.19 18.16 -5.36
CA ASP A 316 28.21 19.60 -5.66
C ASP A 316 26.97 20.35 -5.14
N GLN A 317 25.94 19.61 -4.71
CA GLN A 317 24.66 20.15 -4.28
C GLN A 317 24.21 19.61 -2.93
N ALA A 318 23.37 20.40 -2.25
CA ALA A 318 22.69 19.94 -1.05
C ALA A 318 21.69 18.84 -1.40
N ILE A 319 21.79 17.69 -0.71
CA ILE A 319 20.93 16.53 -0.92
C ILE A 319 19.78 16.56 0.11
N GLU A 320 18.56 16.49 -0.39
CA GLU A 320 17.31 16.48 0.38
C GLU A 320 16.88 15.05 0.72
N ALA A 321 17.15 14.09 -0.18
CA ALA A 321 16.81 12.68 0.03
C ALA A 321 17.88 11.74 -0.53
N VAL A 322 18.07 10.61 0.14
CA VAL A 322 18.90 9.50 -0.34
C VAL A 322 18.09 8.20 -0.29
N ARG A 323 18.29 7.34 -1.29
CA ARG A 323 17.68 6.02 -1.39
C ARG A 323 18.68 5.00 -1.90
N ILE A 324 18.82 3.88 -1.20
CA ILE A 324 19.54 2.72 -1.69
C ILE A 324 18.65 2.05 -2.72
N ILE A 325 19.14 1.93 -3.95
CA ILE A 325 18.40 1.31 -5.05
C ILE A 325 19.19 0.09 -5.52
N GLU A 326 18.65 -1.10 -5.26
CA GLU A 326 19.38 -2.37 -5.39
C GLU A 326 20.63 -2.42 -4.48
N THR A 327 21.31 -3.56 -4.40
CA THR A 327 22.45 -3.73 -3.46
C THR A 327 23.70 -2.92 -3.80
N ASN A 328 23.73 -2.16 -4.92
CA ASN A 328 24.96 -1.54 -5.43
C ASN A 328 24.80 -0.16 -6.07
N ARG A 329 23.63 0.49 -5.95
CA ARG A 329 23.42 1.84 -6.49
C ARG A 329 22.72 2.73 -5.47
N LEU A 330 22.94 4.03 -5.62
CA LEU A 330 22.39 5.05 -4.73
C LEU A 330 21.66 6.10 -5.57
N ALA A 331 20.41 6.36 -5.26
CA ALA A 331 19.68 7.51 -5.78
C ALA A 331 19.77 8.64 -4.76
N ALA A 332 20.21 9.81 -5.20
CA ALA A 332 20.29 11.02 -4.40
C ALA A 332 19.52 12.14 -5.07
N PHE A 333 18.85 12.96 -4.27
CA PHE A 333 17.97 14.01 -4.76
C PHE A 333 18.38 15.34 -4.14
N SER A 334 18.77 16.30 -4.96
CA SER A 334 18.83 17.69 -4.55
C SER A 334 17.47 18.36 -4.75
N LYS A 335 17.41 19.68 -4.58
CA LYS A 335 16.22 20.44 -4.94
C LYS A 335 15.95 20.42 -6.45
N THR A 336 16.98 20.39 -7.28
CA THR A 336 16.88 20.64 -8.74
C THR A 336 17.28 19.44 -9.58
N ASP A 337 17.95 18.45 -9.01
CA ASP A 337 18.53 17.34 -9.73
C ASP A 337 18.34 16.02 -8.97
N MET A 338 18.14 14.95 -9.74
CA MET A 338 18.30 13.57 -9.30
C MET A 338 19.61 13.02 -9.84
N PHE A 339 20.32 12.29 -8.98
CA PHE A 339 21.56 11.62 -9.29
C PHE A 339 21.43 10.13 -9.01
N ILE A 340 22.02 9.32 -9.89
CA ILE A 340 22.21 7.89 -9.63
C ILE A 340 23.71 7.63 -9.60
N TYR A 341 24.22 7.25 -8.44
CA TYR A 341 25.61 6.88 -8.25
C TYR A 341 25.77 5.36 -8.24
N PRO A 342 26.86 4.82 -8.79
CA PRO A 342 27.28 3.48 -8.41
C PRO A 342 27.83 3.55 -6.98
N ILE A 343 27.64 2.51 -6.17
CA ILE A 343 28.33 2.39 -4.88
C ILE A 343 29.75 1.87 -5.16
N PRO A 344 30.81 2.66 -4.88
CA PRO A 344 32.19 2.24 -5.09
C PRO A 344 32.59 1.08 -4.14
N PRO A 345 33.75 0.44 -4.34
CA PRO A 345 34.27 -0.54 -3.40
C PRO A 345 34.41 0.04 -2.00
N PHE A 346 33.98 -0.71 -0.99
CA PHE A 346 34.07 -0.29 0.41
C PHE A 346 35.52 -0.27 0.89
N GLN A 347 35.83 0.72 1.72
CA GLN A 347 37.11 0.83 2.41
C GLN A 347 36.90 0.66 3.92
N ILE A 348 37.84 0.00 4.58
CA ILE A 348 37.88 -0.09 6.03
C ILE A 348 38.77 1.04 6.53
N ILE A 349 38.20 1.97 7.28
CA ILE A 349 38.92 3.13 7.80
C ILE A 349 38.71 3.30 9.30
N GLN A 350 39.66 3.92 9.99
CA GLN A 350 39.45 4.36 11.36
C GLN A 350 38.39 5.47 11.37
N ALA A 351 37.44 5.41 12.30
CA ALA A 351 36.29 6.29 12.34
C ALA A 351 36.72 7.78 12.39
N ASN A 352 37.81 8.08 13.09
CA ASN A 352 38.38 9.42 13.26
C ASN A 352 39.42 9.81 12.20
N ALA A 353 39.74 8.94 11.24
CA ALA A 353 40.74 9.25 10.22
C ALA A 353 40.28 10.41 9.31
N LEU A 354 41.26 11.15 8.79
CA LEU A 354 41.02 12.11 7.70
C LEU A 354 40.43 11.35 6.51
N ASP A 355 39.33 11.88 6.00
CA ASP A 355 38.56 11.21 4.97
C ASP A 355 39.28 11.22 3.62
N VAL A 356 39.62 10.01 3.15
CA VAL A 356 39.89 9.76 1.73
C VAL A 356 38.54 9.45 1.08
N TYR A 357 38.22 10.13 -0.01
CA TYR A 357 36.97 9.92 -0.74
C TYR A 357 37.23 9.76 -2.23
N ASP A 358 36.47 8.86 -2.84
CA ASP A 358 36.51 8.65 -4.27
C ASP A 358 35.63 9.69 -4.95
N VAL A 359 36.20 10.41 -5.94
CA VAL A 359 35.41 11.28 -6.81
C VAL A 359 34.79 10.41 -7.89
N VAL A 360 33.58 9.93 -7.63
CA VAL A 360 32.84 9.08 -8.56
C VAL A 360 31.73 9.88 -9.23
N PRO A 361 31.75 10.03 -10.57
CA PRO A 361 30.68 10.73 -11.25
C PRO A 361 29.38 9.93 -11.18
N PRO A 362 28.21 10.60 -11.18
CA PRO A 362 26.94 9.90 -11.26
C PRO A 362 26.83 9.15 -12.59
N LEU A 363 26.28 7.94 -12.56
CA LEU A 363 25.88 7.20 -13.78
C LEU A 363 24.86 8.03 -14.58
N TRP A 364 23.97 8.70 -13.87
CA TRP A 364 22.94 9.54 -14.44
C TRP A 364 22.72 10.78 -13.58
N LYS A 365 22.68 11.94 -14.22
CA LYS A 365 22.17 13.19 -13.66
C LYS A 365 20.96 13.60 -14.47
N LEU A 366 19.82 13.76 -13.81
CA LEU A 366 18.56 14.12 -14.45
C LEU A 366 17.99 15.33 -13.72
N PRO A 367 17.56 16.40 -14.42
CA PRO A 367 16.90 17.51 -13.76
C PRO A 367 15.62 17.01 -13.09
N CYS A 368 15.35 17.50 -11.88
CA CYS A 368 14.06 17.30 -11.25
C CYS A 368 13.00 17.94 -12.15
N PRO A 369 11.94 17.19 -12.49
CA PRO A 369 10.80 17.76 -13.20
C PRO A 369 10.26 18.99 -12.48
N GLY A 370 9.69 19.95 -13.21
CA GLY A 370 9.14 21.17 -12.61
C GLY A 370 10.13 22.05 -11.84
N GLY A 371 11.45 21.78 -11.93
CA GLY A 371 12.52 22.60 -11.37
C GLY A 371 12.76 22.48 -9.86
N ARG A 372 11.82 21.90 -9.07
CA ARG A 372 11.98 21.80 -7.62
C ARG A 372 11.32 20.55 -6.99
N LEU A 373 12.11 19.79 -6.23
CA LEU A 373 11.61 18.74 -5.33
C LEU A 373 11.09 19.33 -4.02
N TYR A 374 9.92 18.86 -3.59
CA TYR A 374 9.34 19.26 -2.30
C TYR A 374 9.68 18.28 -1.16
N ARG A 375 9.65 18.79 0.07
CA ARG A 375 9.82 17.98 1.28
C ARG A 375 8.67 16.96 1.41
N GLY A 376 9.01 15.68 1.58
CA GLY A 376 8.01 14.59 1.56
C GLY A 376 7.52 14.23 0.14
N GLY A 377 8.01 14.92 -0.89
CA GLY A 377 7.66 14.69 -2.29
C GLY A 377 8.41 13.51 -2.90
N LEU A 378 8.70 12.45 -2.14
CA LEU A 378 9.34 11.23 -2.64
C LEU A 378 8.69 10.01 -1.98
N SER A 379 8.24 9.05 -2.78
CA SER A 379 7.69 7.79 -2.29
C SER A 379 8.78 6.86 -1.75
N PRO A 380 8.40 5.78 -1.03
CA PRO A 380 9.27 4.63 -0.84
C PRO A 380 9.75 4.04 -2.17
N VAL A 381 10.87 3.33 -2.13
CA VAL A 381 11.42 2.60 -3.28
C VAL A 381 10.67 1.29 -3.45
N TYR A 382 10.28 1.01 -4.69
CA TYR A 382 9.60 -0.21 -5.07
C TYR A 382 10.41 -0.95 -6.13
N PHE A 383 10.66 -2.25 -5.95
CA PHE A 383 11.27 -3.08 -7.00
C PHE A 383 10.18 -3.84 -7.73
N ASP A 384 10.16 -3.74 -9.06
CA ASP A 384 9.24 -4.46 -9.93
C ASP A 384 9.95 -5.66 -10.59
N PRO A 385 9.75 -6.89 -10.09
CA PRO A 385 10.43 -8.06 -10.64
C PRO A 385 9.95 -8.42 -12.05
N SER A 386 8.76 -7.97 -12.45
CA SER A 386 8.18 -8.30 -13.77
C SER A 386 8.88 -7.56 -14.91
N PHE A 387 9.58 -6.47 -14.58
CA PHE A 387 10.31 -5.64 -15.52
C PHE A 387 11.78 -5.43 -15.12
N GLN A 388 12.20 -5.99 -13.98
CA GLN A 388 13.56 -5.84 -13.43
C GLN A 388 13.96 -4.37 -13.34
N MET A 389 13.10 -3.57 -12.70
CA MET A 389 13.33 -2.14 -12.53
C MET A 389 12.90 -1.66 -11.16
N THR A 390 13.62 -0.67 -10.65
CA THR A 390 13.25 0.08 -9.47
C THR A 390 12.34 1.25 -9.86
N ARG A 391 11.24 1.42 -9.13
CA ARG A 391 10.24 2.48 -9.33
C ARG A 391 10.06 3.27 -8.05
N PHE A 392 9.87 4.58 -8.20
CA PHE A 392 9.36 5.45 -7.14
C PHE A 392 8.80 6.71 -7.77
N VAL A 393 8.06 7.46 -6.97
CA VAL A 393 7.30 8.63 -7.41
C VAL A 393 7.86 9.87 -6.73
N LEU A 394 7.93 10.96 -7.49
CA LEU A 394 8.30 12.26 -6.97
C LEU A 394 7.18 13.28 -7.22
N CYS A 395 7.08 14.27 -6.34
CA CYS A 395 6.21 15.43 -6.50
C CYS A 395 7.06 16.67 -6.78
N ALA A 396 6.72 17.36 -7.87
CA ALA A 396 7.36 18.56 -8.35
C ALA A 396 6.34 19.70 -8.51
N GLN A 397 6.81 20.89 -8.90
CA GLN A 397 5.96 22.09 -9.00
C GLN A 397 4.81 21.97 -10.01
N ASP A 398 5.02 21.23 -11.09
CA ASP A 398 4.08 21.14 -12.21
C ASP A 398 3.44 19.75 -12.35
N GLY A 399 3.62 18.88 -11.35
CA GLY A 399 3.04 17.55 -11.38
C GLY A 399 3.67 16.49 -10.48
N ILE A 400 3.11 15.29 -10.58
CA ILE A 400 3.68 14.06 -10.02
C ILE A 400 4.33 13.27 -11.15
N TYR A 401 5.52 12.76 -10.90
CA TYR A 401 6.31 12.02 -11.88
C TYR A 401 6.73 10.66 -11.34
N GLY A 402 6.63 9.64 -12.18
CA GLY A 402 7.15 8.30 -11.93
C GLY A 402 8.55 8.19 -12.49
N ILE A 403 9.47 7.65 -11.69
CA ILE A 403 10.82 7.30 -12.13
C ILE A 403 10.90 5.78 -12.21
N SER A 404 11.37 5.27 -13.35
CA SER A 404 11.74 3.87 -13.54
C SER A 404 13.22 3.75 -13.83
N ILE A 405 13.96 3.04 -12.98
CA ILE A 405 15.40 2.80 -13.10
C ILE A 405 15.59 1.33 -13.45
N PRO A 406 16.03 1.00 -14.69
CA PRO A 406 16.31 -0.37 -15.06
C PRO A 406 17.48 -0.95 -14.26
N GLN A 407 17.48 -2.26 -14.03
CA GLN A 407 18.61 -2.96 -13.39
C GLN A 407 19.89 -2.92 -14.23
N ASP A 408 19.76 -2.90 -15.56
CA ASP A 408 20.89 -2.63 -16.45
C ASP A 408 21.44 -1.22 -16.18
N ARG A 409 22.69 -1.17 -15.68
CA ARG A 409 23.38 0.08 -15.33
C ARG A 409 23.59 1.01 -16.52
N LYS A 410 23.65 0.45 -17.73
CA LYS A 410 23.83 1.22 -18.98
C LYS A 410 22.53 1.81 -19.50
N ALA A 411 21.39 1.30 -19.04
CA ALA A 411 20.10 1.79 -19.47
C ALA A 411 19.73 3.09 -18.74
N LYS A 412 19.27 4.07 -19.51
CA LYS A 412 18.86 5.38 -18.99
C LYS A 412 17.58 5.25 -18.14
N PRO A 413 17.53 5.88 -16.96
CA PRO A 413 16.30 5.99 -16.18
C PRO A 413 15.22 6.71 -16.98
N ARG A 414 13.99 6.25 -16.83
CA ARG A 414 12.81 6.85 -17.46
C ARG A 414 12.08 7.70 -16.45
N LEU A 415 11.64 8.85 -16.92
CA LEU A 415 10.86 9.81 -16.17
C LEU A 415 9.55 10.02 -16.92
N SER A 416 8.43 9.78 -16.26
CA SER A 416 7.10 9.83 -16.85
C SER A 416 6.20 10.72 -16.00
N LYS A 417 5.57 11.74 -16.60
CA LYS A 417 4.58 12.57 -15.91
C LYS A 417 3.33 11.72 -15.68
N LEU A 418 2.94 11.53 -14.42
CA LEU A 418 1.77 10.71 -14.03
C LEU A 418 0.54 11.58 -13.81
N VAL A 419 0.74 12.78 -13.27
CA VAL A 419 -0.32 13.77 -13.03
C VAL A 419 0.24 15.14 -13.34
N GLU A 420 -0.55 15.93 -14.04
CA GLU A 420 -0.31 17.37 -14.22
C GLU A 420 -1.21 18.15 -13.27
N PHE A 421 -0.59 19.07 -12.53
CA PHE A 421 -1.29 20.04 -11.69
C PHE A 421 -0.33 21.18 -11.37
N GLU A 422 -0.87 22.38 -11.20
CA GLU A 422 -0.10 23.51 -10.69
C GLU A 422 -0.12 23.44 -9.16
N THR A 423 1.03 23.14 -8.54
CA THR A 423 1.11 23.24 -7.08
C THR A 423 1.13 24.70 -6.67
N THR A 424 0.33 25.06 -5.68
CA THR A 424 0.70 26.18 -4.82
C THR A 424 1.88 25.70 -3.95
N THR A 425 2.91 26.52 -3.80
CA THR A 425 4.25 26.14 -3.32
C THR A 425 4.35 25.73 -1.84
N GLU A 426 3.22 25.47 -1.19
CA GLU A 426 3.07 25.36 0.25
C GLU A 426 2.09 24.23 0.60
N SER A 427 2.41 23.00 0.16
CA SER A 427 1.77 21.76 0.63
C SER A 427 2.76 20.76 1.29
N GLY A 428 2.27 19.92 2.21
CA GLY A 428 3.00 18.86 2.87
C GLY A 428 2.64 17.58 2.15
N TYR A 429 3.63 16.88 1.62
CA TYR A 429 3.41 15.79 0.67
C TYR A 429 3.68 14.43 1.31
N SER A 430 2.87 13.45 0.93
CA SER A 430 3.15 12.04 1.15
C SER A 430 2.78 11.27 -0.11
N LEU A 431 3.72 10.47 -0.62
CA LEU A 431 3.58 9.76 -1.89
C LEU A 431 3.71 8.25 -1.68
N GLY A 432 2.78 7.52 -2.28
CA GLY A 432 2.86 6.09 -2.54
C GLY A 432 3.22 5.86 -4.02
N LEU A 433 3.14 4.60 -4.46
CA LEU A 433 3.45 4.26 -5.84
C LEU A 433 2.30 4.62 -6.80
N THR A 434 1.07 4.68 -6.29
CA THR A 434 -0.15 4.97 -7.08
C THR A 434 -1.07 6.01 -6.45
N LYS A 435 -0.82 6.39 -5.20
CA LYS A 435 -1.63 7.36 -4.45
C LYS A 435 -0.74 8.43 -3.84
N ALA A 436 -1.27 9.64 -3.69
CA ALA A 436 -0.65 10.71 -2.93
C ALA A 436 -1.66 11.38 -2.00
N PHE A 437 -1.12 11.95 -0.93
CA PHE A 437 -1.84 12.79 0.00
C PHE A 437 -1.11 14.12 0.14
N PHE A 438 -1.84 15.22 -0.07
CA PHE A 438 -1.37 16.58 0.09
C PHE A 438 -2.08 17.20 1.29
N ARG A 439 -1.33 17.92 2.11
CA ARG A 439 -1.87 18.82 3.13
C ARG A 439 -1.56 20.25 2.72
N HIS A 440 -2.57 21.08 2.56
CA HIS A 440 -2.43 22.47 2.15
C HIS A 440 -2.26 23.39 3.37
N ARG A 441 -1.82 24.62 3.13
CA ARG A 441 -1.58 25.63 4.17
C ARG A 441 -2.85 26.07 4.88
N ASP A 442 -3.97 26.12 4.17
CA ASP A 442 -5.30 26.41 4.72
C ASP A 442 -5.87 25.25 5.57
N SER A 443 -5.06 24.21 5.82
CA SER A 443 -5.46 22.97 6.48
C SER A 443 -6.46 22.13 5.68
N SER A 444 -6.77 22.48 4.44
CA SER A 444 -7.41 21.52 3.54
C SER A 444 -6.39 20.46 3.14
N SER A 445 -6.87 19.38 2.56
CA SER A 445 -6.09 18.23 2.16
C SER A 445 -6.53 17.77 0.78
N THR A 446 -5.67 17.09 0.06
CA THR A 446 -6.01 16.53 -1.23
C THR A 446 -5.53 15.11 -1.38
N THR A 447 -6.40 14.22 -1.87
CA THR A 447 -5.98 12.87 -2.26
C THR A 447 -5.84 12.81 -3.77
N VAL A 448 -4.76 12.21 -4.24
CA VAL A 448 -4.51 11.99 -5.66
C VAL A 448 -4.34 10.51 -5.93
N SER A 449 -5.01 10.00 -6.97
CA SER A 449 -4.75 8.67 -7.51
C SER A 449 -4.13 8.79 -8.90
N TYR A 450 -3.12 7.99 -9.20
CA TYR A 450 -2.45 7.98 -10.49
C TYR A 450 -2.00 6.59 -10.90
N MET A 451 -1.62 6.45 -12.17
CA MET A 451 -1.28 5.18 -12.78
C MET A 451 -0.02 5.32 -13.63
N TRP A 452 0.79 4.25 -13.65
CA TRP A 452 1.90 4.13 -14.57
C TRP A 452 1.41 3.64 -15.93
N VAL A 453 1.88 4.28 -16.99
CA VAL A 453 1.49 3.96 -18.37
C VAL A 453 1.78 2.48 -18.69
N GLU A 454 2.89 1.93 -18.20
CA GLU A 454 3.25 0.54 -18.47
C GLU A 454 2.31 -0.48 -17.80
N ASP A 455 1.61 -0.09 -16.74
CA ASP A 455 0.69 -1.00 -16.05
C ASP A 455 -0.69 -1.04 -16.72
N GLU A 456 -1.04 0.00 -17.48
CA GLU A 456 -2.30 0.06 -18.22
C GLU A 456 -2.40 -1.09 -19.24
N VAL A 457 -1.30 -1.39 -19.90
CA VAL A 457 -1.18 -2.46 -20.91
C VAL A 457 -1.34 -3.85 -20.29
N ARG A 458 -0.90 -4.05 -19.05
CA ARG A 458 -0.90 -5.35 -18.33
C ARG A 458 -2.13 -5.58 -17.46
N ARG A 459 -3.16 -4.72 -17.50
CA ARG A 459 -4.35 -4.89 -16.64
C ARG A 459 -5.01 -6.26 -16.81
N ASN A 460 -4.85 -7.11 -15.80
CA ASN A 460 -5.70 -8.29 -15.64
C ASN A 460 -7.15 -7.82 -15.39
N ARG A 461 -8.14 -8.43 -16.04
CA ARG A 461 -9.56 -8.09 -15.89
C ARG A 461 -10.06 -8.31 -14.45
N GLU A 462 -9.35 -9.16 -13.71
CA GLU A 462 -9.74 -9.75 -12.43
C GLU A 462 -9.63 -8.83 -11.21
N PHE A 463 -8.87 -7.75 -11.25
CA PHE A 463 -8.88 -6.74 -10.19
C PHE A 463 -9.09 -5.34 -10.76
N ARG A 464 -9.90 -5.25 -11.84
CA ARG A 464 -10.22 -3.99 -12.54
C ARG A 464 -10.72 -2.93 -11.56
N LEU A 465 -9.82 -2.02 -11.24
CA LEU A 465 -10.08 -0.78 -10.55
C LEU A 465 -9.78 0.31 -11.58
N ARG A 466 -10.82 0.99 -12.09
CA ARG A 466 -10.68 2.04 -13.13
C ARG A 466 -9.63 3.05 -12.67
N ALA A 467 -8.50 3.16 -13.34
CA ALA A 467 -7.61 4.27 -13.05
C ALA A 467 -8.24 5.55 -13.58
N SER A 468 -8.32 6.53 -12.70
CA SER A 468 -8.58 7.91 -13.04
C SER A 468 -7.61 8.75 -12.25
N VAL A 469 -6.96 9.69 -12.91
CA VAL A 469 -6.38 10.82 -12.22
C VAL A 469 -7.53 11.56 -11.55
N ALA A 470 -7.53 11.61 -10.23
CA ALA A 470 -8.55 12.30 -9.45
C ALA A 470 -7.84 13.10 -8.37
N ILE A 471 -8.00 14.42 -8.41
CA ILE A 471 -7.54 15.37 -7.40
C ILE A 471 -8.78 15.79 -6.63
N ARG A 472 -8.77 15.64 -5.30
CA ARG A 472 -9.97 15.85 -4.46
C ARG A 472 -9.65 16.60 -3.20
N GLU A 473 -10.25 17.76 -2.99
CA GLU A 473 -10.14 18.52 -1.74
C GLU A 473 -10.90 17.85 -0.58
N ARG A 474 -10.32 17.92 0.62
CA ARG A 474 -10.83 17.31 1.85
C ARG A 474 -10.54 18.24 3.04
N GLY A 475 -11.50 18.44 3.93
CA GLY A 475 -11.35 19.29 5.11
C GLY A 475 -10.72 18.59 6.32
N TYR A 476 -9.56 17.95 6.18
CA TYR A 476 -8.93 17.25 7.32
C TYR A 476 -8.11 18.19 8.20
N PRO A 477 -8.32 18.21 9.52
CA PRO A 477 -7.51 19.04 10.39
C PRO A 477 -6.05 18.61 10.29
N GLY A 478 -5.19 19.57 9.95
CA GLY A 478 -3.75 19.38 9.81
C GLY A 478 -3.03 20.65 10.21
N GLN A 479 -1.75 20.53 10.56
CA GLN A 479 -0.91 21.70 10.82
C GLN A 479 0.13 21.84 9.70
N TRP A 480 0.16 23.01 9.06
CA TRP A 480 1.08 23.31 7.96
C TRP A 480 2.56 23.10 8.34
N ASP A 481 3.02 23.72 9.43
CA ASP A 481 4.43 23.73 9.86
C ASP A 481 4.94 22.39 10.44
N ALA A 482 4.12 21.34 10.39
CA ALA A 482 4.48 20.02 10.87
C ALA A 482 5.31 19.22 9.86
N ASP A 483 5.91 18.13 10.33
CA ASP A 483 6.47 17.13 9.41
C ASP A 483 5.44 16.63 8.40
N PRO A 484 5.89 16.21 7.20
CA PRO A 484 4.99 15.71 6.17
C PRO A 484 4.15 14.52 6.68
N PRO A 485 2.92 14.35 6.16
CA PRO A 485 2.13 13.15 6.42
C PRO A 485 2.92 11.89 6.02
N VAL A 486 2.60 10.77 6.66
CA VAL A 486 2.98 9.43 6.18
C VAL A 486 1.73 8.69 5.74
N ILE A 487 1.86 7.89 4.69
CA ILE A 487 0.76 7.09 4.15
C ILE A 487 1.17 5.65 3.92
N ASP A 488 0.19 4.76 4.08
CA ASP A 488 0.23 3.40 3.57
C ASP A 488 -0.93 3.26 2.57
N GLU A 489 -0.59 3.31 1.27
CA GLU A 489 -1.60 3.40 0.21
C GLU A 489 -2.50 2.17 0.14
N ALA A 490 -1.98 1.00 0.54
CA ALA A 490 -2.66 -0.28 0.45
C ALA A 490 -3.70 -0.49 1.57
N SER A 491 -3.43 0.00 2.79
CA SER A 491 -4.40 0.04 3.88
C SER A 491 -5.28 1.30 3.85
N GLY A 492 -4.92 2.29 3.03
CA GLY A 492 -5.62 3.57 2.96
C GLY A 492 -5.43 4.42 4.20
N ARG A 493 -4.37 4.15 4.97
CA ARG A 493 -4.12 4.82 6.24
C ARG A 493 -3.18 6.00 6.04
N ILE A 494 -3.56 7.13 6.61
CA ILE A 494 -2.78 8.37 6.59
C ILE A 494 -2.56 8.77 8.04
N VAL A 495 -1.31 9.10 8.39
CA VAL A 495 -0.97 9.66 9.70
C VAL A 495 -0.40 11.05 9.54
N GLN A 496 -0.98 12.00 10.26
CA GLN A 496 -0.60 13.41 10.26
C GLN A 496 -0.22 13.88 11.64
N PHE A 497 0.69 14.83 11.72
CA PHE A 497 0.96 15.55 12.96
C PHE A 497 0.13 16.84 13.06
N THR A 498 -0.28 17.15 14.30
CA THR A 498 -1.00 18.36 14.70
C THR A 498 -0.47 18.88 16.04
N LYS A 499 -0.83 20.12 16.42
CA LYS A 499 -0.44 20.72 17.71
C LYS A 499 -0.74 19.86 18.93
N THR A 500 -1.75 19.00 18.85
CA THR A 500 -2.23 18.16 19.95
C THR A 500 -1.73 16.71 19.91
N GLY A 501 -0.91 16.35 18.92
CA GLY A 501 -0.40 15.00 18.71
C GLY A 501 -0.61 14.50 17.28
N LEU A 502 -0.69 13.18 17.11
CA LEU A 502 -0.90 12.56 15.80
C LEU A 502 -2.38 12.35 15.52
N ILE A 503 -2.76 12.35 14.25
CA ILE A 503 -4.09 11.98 13.76
C ILE A 503 -3.93 10.84 12.78
N VAL A 504 -4.74 9.80 12.96
CA VAL A 504 -4.87 8.68 12.03
C VAL A 504 -6.18 8.81 11.27
N LEU A 505 -6.09 8.80 9.95
CA LEU A 505 -7.23 8.78 9.02
C LEU A 505 -7.24 7.43 8.30
N ASP A 506 -8.36 6.72 8.35
CA ASP A 506 -8.58 5.51 7.55
C ASP A 506 -9.53 5.84 6.39
N THR A 507 -9.05 5.72 5.15
CA THR A 507 -9.90 5.92 3.96
C THR A 507 -10.64 4.65 3.57
N GLY A 508 -10.08 3.46 3.82
CA GLY A 508 -10.75 2.18 3.61
C GLY A 508 -11.88 1.91 4.61
N LEU A 509 -12.85 1.09 4.19
CA LEU A 509 -13.89 0.60 5.07
C LEU A 509 -13.27 -0.27 6.17
N CYS A 510 -13.53 0.12 7.41
CA CYS A 510 -13.20 -0.69 8.57
C CYS A 510 -14.34 -1.68 8.84
N TYR A 511 -14.12 -2.94 8.47
CA TYR A 511 -15.03 -4.03 8.81
C TYR A 511 -14.88 -4.38 10.30
N ASP A 512 -15.72 -3.80 11.16
CA ASP A 512 -15.78 -4.19 12.57
C ASP A 512 -16.27 -5.63 12.73
N THR A 513 -15.77 -6.31 13.77
CA THR A 513 -16.06 -7.71 14.15
C THR A 513 -17.54 -7.99 14.46
N ARG A 514 -18.41 -6.99 14.37
CA ARG A 514 -19.86 -7.14 14.44
C ARG A 514 -20.53 -6.37 13.33
N SER A 515 -20.46 -6.93 12.13
CA SER A 515 -21.55 -6.72 11.22
C SER A 515 -21.83 -8.02 10.48
N SER A 516 -22.79 -8.76 11.03
CA SER A 516 -23.60 -9.70 10.29
C SER A 516 -24.26 -8.94 9.14
N TRP A 517 -23.56 -8.83 8.03
CA TRP A 517 -24.19 -8.48 6.76
C TRP A 517 -24.61 -9.80 6.10
N TRP A 518 -25.92 -9.89 5.95
CA TRP A 518 -26.77 -11.01 5.53
C TRP A 518 -26.26 -11.83 4.34
#